data_AF-A0A034WTI8-F1
#
_entry.id   AF-A0A034WTI8-F1
#
_cell.length_a   1.000
_cell.length_b   1.000
_cell.length_c   1.000
_cell.angle_alpha   90.00
_cell.angle_beta   90.00
_cell.angle_gamma   90.00
#
_symmetry.space_group_name_H-M   'P 1'
#
loop_
_entity.id
_entity.type
_entity.pdbx_description
1 polymer ?
#
loop_
_entity_poly.entity_id
_entity_poly.type
_entity_poly.pdbx_seq_one_letter_code
_entity_poly.pdbx_strand_id
1 'polypeptide(L)'
;MEFSFPIDTSSSENISSRQRDGEEMGTFRVAEPHSQRMATQLQHNISGDTASVLQKIIESLGRIESRQEDMRKRQEDMIKRLSALENALAEKMPERAEIQAQGQLLRECKVLSAKTHRCVSRITGEGISEEQIILQSLFPMSSEETLLKVEEHLTRQDYSDAMTAIAINLKSTKDSIEKVLQSLFSDELVWLYNYDGKAGKKALNKLKIVDITLGNINLFLFFPFYSFLFSFPF
;
A
#
# COMPACT_ATOMS: atom_id res chain seq x y z
N MET A 1 31.61 20.89 5.45
CA MET A 1 31.01 21.72 4.39
C MET A 1 29.87 22.48 5.02
N GLU A 2 30.15 23.70 5.45
CA GLU A 2 29.18 24.61 6.05
C GLU A 2 28.44 25.34 4.93
N PHE A 3 27.10 25.28 4.94
CA PHE A 3 26.25 26.05 4.04
C PHE A 3 25.74 27.28 4.79
N SER A 4 26.27 28.45 4.42
CA SER A 4 25.70 29.74 4.80
C SER A 4 24.85 30.26 3.64
N PHE A 5 23.61 30.66 3.94
CA PHE A 5 22.76 31.40 3.01
C PHE A 5 22.70 32.87 3.45
N PRO A 6 22.92 33.84 2.55
CA PRO A 6 22.72 35.24 2.86
C PRO A 6 21.23 35.62 2.80
N ILE A 7 20.79 36.38 3.80
CA ILE A 7 19.51 37.07 3.87
C ILE A 7 19.78 38.52 3.42
N ASP A 8 19.21 38.94 2.30
CA ASP A 8 19.17 40.36 1.93
C ASP A 8 17.93 41.01 2.55
N THR A 9 18.19 41.91 3.50
CA THR A 9 17.21 42.82 4.08
C THR A 9 17.10 44.09 3.23
N SER A 10 15.85 44.42 2.91
CA SER A 10 15.38 45.67 2.33
C SER A 10 15.91 46.90 3.07
N SER A 11 16.41 47.90 2.32
CA SER A 11 16.65 49.25 2.82
C SER A 11 15.76 50.27 2.10
N SER A 12 15.19 51.14 2.93
CA SER A 12 14.20 52.18 2.68
C SER A 12 14.75 53.35 1.87
N GLU A 13 13.98 53.85 0.91
CA GLU A 13 14.22 55.16 0.30
C GLU A 13 13.65 56.29 1.17
N ASN A 14 14.52 57.28 1.41
CA ASN A 14 14.29 58.47 2.22
C ASN A 14 13.67 59.59 1.39
N ILE A 15 12.70 60.28 1.99
CA ILE A 15 12.05 61.49 1.49
C ILE A 15 13.03 62.68 1.57
N SER A 16 13.12 63.49 0.53
CA SER A 16 13.72 64.84 0.61
C SER A 16 12.92 65.87 -0.18
N SER A 17 12.65 66.97 0.51
CA SER A 17 11.79 68.10 0.22
C SER A 17 12.38 69.09 -0.79
N ARG A 18 11.52 69.67 -1.65
CA ARG A 18 11.87 70.82 -2.50
C ARG A 18 10.81 71.91 -2.40
N GLN A 19 11.21 73.01 -1.80
CA GLN A 19 10.47 74.25 -1.59
C GLN A 19 10.74 75.20 -2.77
N ARG A 20 9.72 75.90 -3.28
CA ARG A 20 9.86 77.15 -4.04
C ARG A 20 8.61 78.01 -3.88
N ASP A 21 8.87 79.29 -3.61
CA ASP A 21 7.95 80.35 -3.26
C ASP A 21 7.29 81.03 -4.47
N GLY A 22 6.19 81.74 -4.20
CA GLY A 22 5.84 83.02 -4.83
C GLY A 22 4.87 83.00 -6.01
N GLU A 23 3.62 83.43 -5.81
CA GLU A 23 3.16 84.81 -6.09
C GLU A 23 1.62 84.92 -6.01
N GLU A 24 1.16 85.97 -5.33
CA GLU A 24 -0.25 86.39 -5.18
C GLU A 24 -0.74 87.13 -6.43
N MET A 25 -2.06 87.09 -6.68
CA MET A 25 -2.93 88.29 -6.80
C MET A 25 -4.29 87.93 -7.40
N GLY A 26 -5.36 88.50 -6.82
CA GLY A 26 -6.60 88.77 -7.57
C GLY A 26 -7.90 88.28 -6.94
N THR A 27 -8.32 88.90 -5.84
CA THR A 27 -9.72 88.88 -5.38
C THR A 27 -10.65 89.59 -6.36
N PHE A 28 -11.66 88.89 -6.88
CA PHE A 28 -12.83 89.49 -7.52
C PHE A 28 -14.10 88.89 -6.90
N ARG A 29 -14.87 89.71 -6.17
CA ARG A 29 -16.19 89.35 -5.61
C ARG A 29 -17.25 89.63 -6.68
N VAL A 30 -18.00 88.60 -7.06
CA VAL A 30 -19.30 88.70 -7.75
C VAL A 30 -20.34 87.95 -6.93
N ALA A 31 -21.53 88.54 -6.82
CA ALA A 31 -22.64 88.16 -5.95
C ALA A 31 -23.18 86.72 -6.18
N GLU A 32 -23.55 86.06 -5.07
CA GLU A 32 -24.53 84.95 -4.97
C GLU A 32 -25.95 85.45 -5.36
N PRO A 33 -26.99 84.62 -5.69
CA PRO A 33 -27.23 83.23 -5.26
C PRO A 33 -28.02 82.36 -6.29
N HIS A 34 -27.38 81.49 -7.07
CA HIS A 34 -28.12 80.42 -7.80
C HIS A 34 -27.38 79.09 -7.97
N SER A 35 -26.06 79.07 -7.77
CA SER A 35 -25.25 77.86 -7.91
C SER A 35 -25.32 76.90 -6.71
N GLN A 36 -25.77 77.38 -5.53
CA GLN A 36 -25.76 76.57 -4.30
C GLN A 36 -26.80 75.46 -4.28
N ARG A 37 -27.99 75.63 -4.89
CA ARG A 37 -29.03 74.58 -4.86
C ARG A 37 -28.70 73.39 -5.76
N MET A 38 -28.11 73.61 -6.94
CA MET A 38 -27.68 72.50 -7.82
C MET A 38 -26.42 71.80 -7.31
N ALA A 39 -25.50 72.51 -6.65
CA ALA A 39 -24.35 71.90 -5.99
C ALA A 39 -24.77 70.98 -4.83
N THR A 40 -25.74 71.39 -3.99
CA THR A 40 -26.22 70.55 -2.89
C THR A 40 -27.01 69.33 -3.34
N GLN A 41 -27.69 69.39 -4.50
CA GLN A 41 -28.49 68.27 -5.01
C GLN A 41 -27.64 67.23 -5.75
N LEU A 42 -26.58 67.66 -6.46
CA LEU A 42 -25.58 66.77 -7.05
C LEU A 42 -24.63 66.17 -6.00
N GLN A 43 -24.23 66.92 -4.97
CA GLN A 43 -23.41 66.40 -3.87
C GLN A 43 -24.15 65.36 -3.03
N HIS A 44 -25.46 65.51 -2.79
CA HIS A 44 -26.25 64.53 -2.05
C HIS A 44 -26.43 63.20 -2.82
N ASN A 45 -26.59 63.24 -4.14
CA ASN A 45 -26.76 62.03 -4.97
C ASN A 45 -25.44 61.28 -5.20
N ILE A 46 -24.31 61.97 -5.32
CA ILE A 46 -22.99 61.34 -5.46
C ILE A 46 -22.50 60.79 -4.10
N SER A 47 -22.75 61.52 -3.01
CA SER A 47 -22.35 61.13 -1.65
C SER A 47 -23.17 59.95 -1.09
N GLY A 48 -24.46 59.84 -1.43
CA GLY A 48 -25.29 58.71 -1.00
C GLY A 48 -24.92 57.39 -1.68
N ASP A 49 -24.53 57.45 -2.95
CA ASP A 49 -24.16 56.26 -3.73
C ASP A 49 -22.75 55.76 -3.36
N THR A 50 -21.80 56.68 -3.13
CA THR A 50 -20.47 56.31 -2.58
C THR A 50 -20.56 55.77 -1.16
N ALA A 51 -21.41 56.31 -0.29
CA ALA A 51 -21.63 55.77 1.06
C ALA A 51 -22.23 54.35 1.04
N SER A 52 -23.18 54.09 0.14
CA SER A 52 -23.76 52.76 -0.09
C SER A 52 -22.72 51.73 -0.57
N VAL A 53 -21.81 52.15 -1.47
CA VAL A 53 -20.70 51.29 -1.94
C VAL A 53 -19.70 51.00 -0.81
N LEU A 54 -19.32 52.01 -0.02
CA LEU A 54 -18.41 51.82 1.12
C LEU A 54 -18.99 50.90 2.18
N GLN A 55 -20.29 51.01 2.47
CA GLN A 55 -20.99 50.13 3.40
C GLN A 55 -20.97 48.67 2.92
N LYS A 56 -21.24 48.43 1.63
CA LYS A 56 -21.13 47.09 1.02
C LYS A 56 -19.71 46.52 1.08
N ILE A 57 -18.68 47.37 0.92
CA ILE A 57 -17.28 46.96 1.03
C ILE A 57 -16.97 46.54 2.47
N ILE A 58 -17.34 47.34 3.47
CA ILE A 58 -17.14 47.03 4.89
C ILE A 58 -17.82 45.71 5.27
N GLU A 59 -19.06 45.50 4.84
CA GLU A 59 -19.78 44.25 5.08
C GLU A 59 -19.10 43.05 4.39
N SER A 60 -18.55 43.24 3.19
CA SER A 60 -17.83 42.18 2.49
C SER A 60 -16.49 41.85 3.14
N LEU A 61 -15.77 42.85 3.65
CA LEU A 61 -14.54 42.68 4.42
C LEU A 61 -14.80 41.92 5.73
N GLY A 62 -15.87 42.26 6.46
CA GLY A 62 -16.26 41.53 7.67
C GLY A 62 -16.60 40.06 7.39
N ARG A 63 -17.26 39.76 6.25
CA ARG A 63 -17.50 38.36 5.82
C ARG A 63 -16.21 37.63 5.47
N ILE A 64 -15.24 38.31 4.85
CA ILE A 64 -13.94 37.72 4.51
C ILE A 64 -13.13 37.43 5.77
N GLU A 65 -13.08 38.36 6.72
CA GLU A 65 -12.39 38.17 8.00
C GLU A 65 -12.97 37.00 8.80
N SER A 66 -14.30 36.91 8.91
CA SER A 66 -14.95 35.77 9.56
C SER A 66 -14.59 34.45 8.90
N ARG A 67 -14.54 34.41 7.56
CA ARG A 67 -14.16 33.21 6.81
C ARG A 67 -12.69 32.86 6.99
N GLN A 68 -11.81 33.84 7.12
CA GLN A 68 -10.39 33.62 7.39
C GLN A 68 -10.17 33.05 8.79
N GLU A 69 -10.90 33.52 9.80
CA GLU A 69 -10.83 32.98 11.15
C GLU A 69 -11.32 31.53 11.22
N ASP A 70 -12.42 31.20 10.53
CA ASP A 70 -12.88 29.82 10.41
C ASP A 70 -11.87 28.91 9.70
N MET A 71 -11.20 29.43 8.66
CA MET A 71 -10.15 28.70 7.96
C MET A 71 -8.97 28.42 8.90
N ARG A 72 -8.56 29.41 9.69
CA ARG A 72 -7.47 29.29 10.67
C ARG A 72 -7.78 28.22 11.71
N LYS A 73 -9.00 28.23 12.28
CA LYS A 73 -9.44 27.19 13.23
C LYS A 73 -9.41 25.78 12.62
N ARG A 74 -9.83 25.63 11.35
CA ARG A 74 -9.75 24.34 10.65
C ARG A 74 -8.32 23.89 10.43
N GLN A 75 -7.40 24.81 10.13
CA GLN A 75 -5.98 24.50 9.99
C GLN A 75 -5.38 24.04 11.32
N GLU A 76 -5.71 24.72 12.43
CA GLU A 76 -5.26 24.31 13.76
C GLU A 76 -5.79 22.92 14.17
N ASP A 77 -7.06 22.62 13.90
CA ASP A 77 -7.61 21.27 14.13
C ASP A 77 -6.88 20.21 13.30
N MET A 78 -6.62 20.51 12.03
CA MET A 78 -5.90 19.60 11.14
C MET A 78 -4.48 19.33 11.63
N ILE A 79 -3.76 20.35 12.08
CA ILE A 79 -2.42 20.21 12.65
C ILE A 79 -2.47 19.31 13.89
N LYS A 80 -3.42 19.54 14.81
CA LYS A 80 -3.58 18.70 16.02
C LYS A 80 -3.84 17.24 15.66
N ARG A 81 -4.69 16.99 14.66
CA ARG A 81 -5.00 15.63 14.18
C ARG A 81 -3.80 14.97 13.51
N LEU A 82 -3.02 15.71 12.72
CA LEU A 82 -1.81 15.20 12.10
C LEU A 82 -0.77 14.82 13.16
N SER A 83 -0.54 15.66 14.16
CA SER A 83 0.38 15.33 15.27
C SER A 83 -0.10 14.12 16.08
N ALA A 84 -1.40 13.97 16.30
CA ALA A 84 -1.94 12.78 16.97
C ALA A 84 -1.71 11.49 16.16
N LEU A 85 -1.90 11.56 14.83
CA LEU A 85 -1.62 10.44 13.93
C LEU A 85 -0.13 10.11 13.87
N GLU A 86 0.72 11.12 13.84
CA GLU A 86 2.19 10.96 13.80
C GLU A 86 2.70 10.29 15.09
N ASN A 87 2.22 10.72 16.25
CA ASN A 87 2.53 10.09 17.53
C ASN A 87 2.01 8.65 17.63
N ALA A 88 0.77 8.40 17.18
CA ALA A 88 0.21 7.04 17.18
C ALA A 88 0.96 6.11 16.22
N LEU A 89 1.39 6.62 15.06
CA LEU A 89 2.19 5.84 14.12
C LEU A 89 3.57 5.51 14.70
N ALA A 90 4.23 6.49 15.34
CA ALA A 90 5.52 6.28 15.99
C ALA A 90 5.44 5.24 17.12
N GLU A 91 4.35 5.18 17.90
CA GLU A 91 4.16 4.19 18.96
C GLU A 91 3.88 2.77 18.41
N LYS A 92 3.21 2.67 17.26
CA LYS A 92 2.79 1.38 16.66
C LYS A 92 3.79 0.80 15.68
N MET A 93 4.81 1.55 15.28
CA MET A 93 5.88 1.05 14.43
C MET A 93 6.97 0.42 15.30
N PRO A 94 7.13 -0.93 15.30
CA PRO A 94 8.31 -1.52 15.92
C PRO A 94 9.55 -0.93 15.26
N GLU A 95 10.54 -0.61 16.08
CA GLU A 95 11.75 0.04 15.62
C GLU A 95 12.39 -0.83 14.52
N ARG A 96 12.96 -0.21 13.49
CA ARG A 96 13.53 -0.95 12.34
C ARG A 96 14.53 -2.03 12.78
N ALA A 97 15.22 -1.79 13.90
CA ALA A 97 16.12 -2.73 14.56
C ALA A 97 15.37 -3.97 15.12
N GLU A 98 14.19 -3.79 15.70
CA GLU A 98 13.34 -4.88 16.21
C GLU A 98 12.80 -5.75 15.07
N ILE A 99 12.32 -5.15 13.98
CA ILE A 99 11.86 -5.91 12.79
C ILE A 99 13.01 -6.75 12.21
N GLN A 100 14.21 -6.15 12.14
CA GLN A 100 15.40 -6.86 11.65
C GLN A 100 15.82 -7.99 12.59
N ALA A 101 15.75 -7.77 13.91
CA ALA A 101 16.04 -8.79 14.92
C ALA A 101 15.03 -9.95 14.88
N GLN A 102 13.73 -9.65 14.78
CA GLN A 102 12.68 -10.65 14.60
C GLN A 102 12.88 -11.45 13.30
N GLY A 103 13.24 -10.78 12.20
CA GLY A 103 13.56 -11.44 10.93
C GLY A 103 14.78 -12.35 11.02
N GLN A 104 15.81 -11.96 11.77
CA GLN A 104 16.99 -12.79 12.03
C GLN A 104 16.64 -14.01 12.89
N LEU A 105 15.90 -13.81 13.98
CA LEU A 105 15.39 -14.88 14.83
C LEU A 105 14.55 -15.90 14.05
N LEU A 106 13.67 -15.44 13.15
CA LEU A 106 12.89 -16.31 12.27
C LEU A 106 13.77 -17.16 11.35
N ARG A 107 14.83 -16.58 10.79
CA ARG A 107 15.80 -17.34 9.96
C ARG A 107 16.54 -18.38 10.80
N GLU A 108 17.00 -18.01 11.99
CA GLU A 108 17.70 -18.91 12.90
C GLU A 108 16.80 -20.05 13.38
N CYS A 109 15.54 -19.76 13.71
CA CYS A 109 14.53 -20.77 14.08
C CYS A 109 14.28 -21.75 12.93
N LYS A 110 14.18 -21.29 11.67
CA LYS A 110 14.03 -22.17 10.50
C LYS A 110 15.22 -23.10 10.34
N VAL A 111 16.44 -22.58 10.45
CA VAL A 111 17.68 -23.37 10.36
C VAL A 111 17.75 -24.39 11.49
N LEU A 112 17.42 -23.98 12.73
CA LEU A 112 17.42 -24.85 13.88
C LEU A 112 16.36 -25.95 13.75
N SER A 113 15.15 -25.61 13.33
CA SER A 113 14.08 -26.58 13.05
C SER A 113 14.51 -27.62 12.02
N ALA A 114 15.12 -27.21 10.92
CA ALA A 114 15.64 -28.12 9.90
C ALA A 114 16.76 -29.04 10.43
N LYS A 115 17.67 -28.49 11.25
CA LYS A 115 18.73 -29.28 11.91
C LYS A 115 18.15 -30.27 12.92
N THR A 116 17.20 -29.82 13.74
CA THR A 116 16.51 -30.66 14.73
C THR A 116 15.76 -31.78 14.03
N HIS A 117 14.97 -31.48 13.00
CA HIS A 117 14.30 -32.50 12.19
C HIS A 117 15.29 -33.54 11.66
N ARG A 118 16.39 -33.10 11.05
CA ARG A 118 17.45 -34.00 10.54
C ARG A 118 18.08 -34.85 11.65
N CYS A 119 18.34 -34.27 12.83
CA CYS A 119 18.91 -35.00 13.96
C CYS A 119 17.91 -36.00 14.55
N VAL A 120 16.66 -35.61 14.69
CA VAL A 120 15.57 -36.48 15.16
C VAL A 120 15.45 -37.67 14.21
N SER A 121 15.34 -37.46 12.90
CA SER A 121 15.28 -38.56 11.92
C SER A 121 16.47 -39.53 12.02
N ARG A 122 17.69 -39.01 12.31
CA ARG A 122 18.87 -39.86 12.53
C ARG A 122 18.79 -40.67 13.83
N ILE A 123 18.25 -40.11 14.90
CA ILE A 123 18.19 -40.74 16.23
C ILE A 123 17.04 -41.74 16.32
N THR A 124 15.87 -41.40 15.76
CA THR A 124 14.69 -42.27 15.75
C THR A 124 14.85 -43.43 14.78
N GLY A 125 15.85 -43.40 13.89
CA GLY A 125 15.99 -44.40 12.84
C GLY A 125 14.89 -44.29 11.78
N GLU A 126 14.16 -43.16 11.72
CA GLU A 126 13.43 -42.73 10.53
C GLU A 126 14.47 -42.38 9.43
N GLY A 127 15.14 -43.42 8.95
CA GLY A 127 15.64 -43.43 7.59
C GLY A 127 14.45 -43.29 6.64
N ILE A 128 14.71 -42.74 5.46
CA ILE A 128 13.74 -42.70 4.36
C ILE A 128 13.08 -44.09 4.29
N SER A 129 11.77 -44.17 4.55
CA SER A 129 11.08 -45.47 4.57
C SER A 129 11.21 -46.13 3.20
N GLU A 130 11.13 -47.46 3.13
CA GLU A 130 11.21 -48.16 1.84
C GLU A 130 10.12 -47.66 0.87
N GLU A 131 8.94 -47.36 1.39
CA GLU A 131 7.82 -46.75 0.65
C GLU A 131 8.19 -45.36 0.13
N GLN A 132 8.90 -44.56 0.93
CA GLN A 132 9.36 -43.24 0.53
C GLN A 132 10.41 -43.32 -0.60
N ILE A 133 11.32 -44.30 -0.54
CA ILE A 133 12.30 -44.56 -1.61
C ILE A 133 11.58 -44.97 -2.90
N ILE A 134 10.62 -45.90 -2.79
CA ILE A 134 9.85 -46.40 -3.94
C ILE A 134 9.08 -45.24 -4.59
N LEU A 135 8.35 -44.43 -3.81
CA LEU A 135 7.61 -43.29 -4.35
C LEU A 135 8.54 -42.26 -5.01
N GLN A 136 9.67 -41.92 -4.38
CA GLN A 136 10.64 -40.98 -4.96
C GLN A 136 11.24 -41.48 -6.28
N SER A 137 11.39 -42.80 -6.45
CA SER A 137 11.88 -43.39 -7.71
C SER A 137 10.91 -43.27 -8.87
N LEU A 138 9.63 -42.99 -8.59
CA LEU A 138 8.57 -42.85 -9.60
C LEU A 138 8.35 -41.39 -10.03
N PHE A 139 9.05 -40.44 -9.43
CA PHE A 139 8.93 -39.02 -9.72
C PHE A 139 10.07 -38.49 -10.62
N PRO A 140 9.80 -37.54 -11.53
CA PRO A 140 8.46 -37.06 -11.92
C PRO A 140 7.73 -38.09 -12.80
N MET A 141 6.43 -38.26 -12.58
CA MET A 141 5.61 -39.21 -13.35
C MET A 141 5.40 -38.67 -14.77
N SER A 142 5.89 -39.41 -15.75
CA SER A 142 5.80 -39.04 -17.17
C SER A 142 4.73 -39.77 -17.98
N SER A 143 4.06 -40.76 -17.38
CA SER A 143 3.01 -41.53 -18.05
C SER A 143 1.84 -41.82 -17.11
N GLU A 144 0.68 -42.11 -17.70
CA GLU A 144 -0.50 -42.48 -16.91
C GLU A 144 -0.31 -43.81 -16.18
N GLU A 145 0.47 -44.73 -16.74
CA GLU A 145 0.76 -46.02 -16.11
C GLU A 145 1.52 -45.87 -14.79
N THR A 146 2.50 -44.95 -14.74
CA THR A 146 3.24 -44.69 -13.49
C THR A 146 2.36 -43.97 -12.47
N LEU A 147 1.49 -43.06 -12.92
CA LEU A 147 0.50 -42.42 -12.06
C LEU A 147 -0.46 -43.42 -11.42
N LEU A 148 -1.00 -44.35 -12.20
CA LEU A 148 -1.89 -45.39 -11.67
C LEU A 148 -1.19 -46.30 -10.65
N LYS A 149 0.08 -46.64 -10.88
CA LYS A 149 0.89 -47.40 -9.91
C LYS A 149 1.06 -46.64 -8.59
N VAL A 150 1.33 -45.34 -8.66
CA VAL A 150 1.41 -44.49 -7.45
C VAL A 150 0.07 -44.43 -6.74
N GLU A 151 -1.04 -44.20 -7.45
CA GLU A 151 -2.38 -44.19 -6.87
C GLU A 151 -2.76 -45.52 -6.21
N GLU A 152 -2.37 -46.64 -6.80
CA GLU A 152 -2.51 -47.98 -6.20
C GLU A 152 -1.71 -48.09 -4.91
N HIS A 153 -0.44 -47.67 -4.89
CA HIS A 153 0.38 -47.65 -3.68
C HIS A 153 -0.25 -46.78 -2.57
N LEU A 154 -0.81 -45.61 -2.93
CA LEU A 154 -1.50 -44.69 -2.01
C LEU A 154 -2.85 -45.22 -1.48
N THR A 155 -3.26 -46.44 -1.85
CA THR A 155 -4.34 -47.14 -1.12
C THR A 155 -3.91 -47.63 0.25
N ARG A 156 -2.60 -47.85 0.44
CA ARG A 156 -2.01 -48.28 1.72
C ARG A 156 -1.60 -47.07 2.56
N GLN A 157 -1.86 -47.16 3.87
CA GLN A 157 -1.56 -46.07 4.81
C GLN A 157 -0.07 -45.73 4.85
N ASP A 158 0.82 -46.72 4.87
CA ASP A 158 2.27 -46.53 4.93
C ASP A 158 2.79 -45.65 3.78
N TYR A 159 2.26 -45.85 2.57
CA TYR A 159 2.60 -45.06 1.39
C TYR A 159 1.97 -43.65 1.43
N SER A 160 0.78 -43.50 2.02
CA SER A 160 0.17 -42.18 2.24
C SER A 160 1.00 -41.34 3.22
N ASP A 161 1.50 -41.95 4.29
CA ASP A 161 2.36 -41.30 5.27
C ASP A 161 3.73 -40.95 4.65
N ALA A 162 4.30 -41.87 3.87
CA ALA A 162 5.52 -41.62 3.09
C ALA A 162 5.34 -40.47 2.06
N MET A 163 4.19 -40.43 1.38
CA MET A 163 3.85 -39.36 0.43
C MET A 163 3.65 -38.02 1.13
N THR A 164 3.08 -38.02 2.34
CA THR A 164 2.97 -36.83 3.19
C THR A 164 4.36 -36.30 3.55
N ALA A 165 5.28 -37.17 3.95
CA ALA A 165 6.66 -36.79 4.22
C ALA A 165 7.36 -36.22 2.97
N ILE A 166 7.13 -36.81 1.79
CA ILE A 166 7.64 -36.27 0.50
C ILE A 166 7.06 -34.88 0.22
N ALA A 167 5.75 -34.70 0.37
CA ALA A 167 5.09 -33.42 0.12
C ALA A 167 5.62 -32.30 1.04
N ILE A 168 5.84 -32.59 2.32
CA ILE A 168 6.41 -31.65 3.30
C ILE A 168 7.86 -31.29 2.93
N ASN A 169 8.66 -32.28 2.51
CA ASN A 169 10.05 -32.06 2.07
C ASN A 169 10.10 -31.21 0.78
N LEU A 170 9.24 -31.48 -0.19
CA LEU A 170 9.14 -30.70 -1.43
C LEU A 170 8.70 -29.27 -1.14
N LYS A 171 7.69 -29.05 -0.27
CA LYS A 171 7.29 -27.71 0.16
C LYS A 171 8.41 -26.96 0.88
N SER A 172 9.24 -27.65 1.65
CA SER A 172 10.36 -27.03 2.38
C SER A 172 11.51 -26.62 1.46
N THR A 173 11.63 -27.26 0.29
CA THR A 173 12.68 -26.99 -0.70
C THR A 173 12.21 -26.13 -1.87
N LYS A 174 10.90 -26.06 -2.11
CA LYS A 174 10.27 -25.31 -3.20
C LYS A 174 9.36 -24.22 -2.62
N ASP A 175 9.63 -22.99 -2.98
CA ASP A 175 8.90 -21.82 -2.45
C ASP A 175 7.47 -21.67 -3.00
N SER A 176 7.08 -22.45 -4.03
CA SER A 176 5.75 -22.42 -4.62
C SER A 176 5.18 -23.80 -4.89
N ILE A 177 3.86 -23.89 -4.82
CA ILE A 177 3.09 -25.14 -4.95
C ILE A 177 3.13 -25.65 -6.40
N GLU A 178 3.19 -24.72 -7.35
CA GLU A 178 3.47 -25.03 -8.76
C GLU A 178 4.77 -25.81 -8.92
N LYS A 179 5.86 -25.35 -8.31
CA LYS A 179 7.16 -26.04 -8.36
C LYS A 179 7.14 -27.39 -7.64
N VAL A 180 6.26 -27.56 -6.66
CA VAL A 180 6.02 -28.87 -6.02
C VAL A 180 5.29 -29.79 -7.00
N LEU A 181 4.22 -29.34 -7.67
CA LEU A 181 3.51 -30.16 -8.65
C LEU A 181 4.38 -30.53 -9.85
N GLN A 182 5.19 -29.60 -10.37
CA GLN A 182 6.18 -29.87 -11.44
C GLN A 182 7.26 -30.88 -11.02
N SER A 183 7.50 -31.06 -9.72
CA SER A 183 8.43 -32.10 -9.24
C SER A 183 7.80 -33.48 -9.10
N LEU A 184 6.46 -33.56 -9.09
CA LEU A 184 5.71 -34.80 -8.98
C LEU A 184 5.24 -35.31 -10.34
N PHE A 185 4.80 -34.41 -11.21
CA PHE A 185 4.29 -34.70 -12.54
C PHE A 185 5.21 -34.08 -13.59
N SER A 186 5.47 -34.80 -14.68
CA SER A 186 6.13 -34.20 -15.83
C SER A 186 5.15 -33.34 -16.63
N ASP A 187 5.69 -32.40 -17.41
CA ASP A 187 4.88 -31.50 -18.23
C ASP A 187 4.02 -32.27 -19.25
N GLU A 188 4.52 -33.39 -19.77
CA GLU A 188 3.81 -34.26 -20.70
C GLU A 188 2.55 -34.89 -20.07
N LEU A 189 2.65 -35.33 -18.81
CA LEU A 189 1.53 -35.92 -18.10
C LEU A 189 0.52 -34.84 -17.70
N VAL A 190 1.00 -33.70 -17.17
CA VAL A 190 0.14 -32.58 -16.77
C VAL A 190 -0.71 -32.07 -17.94
N TRP A 191 -0.19 -32.13 -19.16
CA TRP A 191 -0.92 -31.72 -20.37
C TRP A 191 -2.27 -32.43 -20.55
N LEU A 192 -2.36 -33.71 -20.16
CA LEU A 192 -3.55 -34.55 -20.29
C LEU A 192 -4.60 -34.29 -19.21
N TYR A 193 -4.28 -33.47 -18.23
CA TYR A 193 -5.09 -33.24 -17.04
C TYR A 193 -5.48 -31.77 -16.89
N ASN A 194 -6.58 -31.54 -16.18
CA ASN A 194 -6.93 -30.25 -15.59
C ASN A 194 -7.57 -30.49 -14.22
N TYR A 195 -7.85 -29.44 -13.46
CA TYR A 195 -8.39 -29.63 -12.11
C TYR A 195 -9.75 -30.34 -12.11
N ASP A 196 -10.66 -29.86 -12.96
CA ASP A 196 -12.07 -30.27 -12.97
C ASP A 196 -12.39 -31.47 -13.86
N GLY A 197 -11.49 -31.90 -14.74
CA GLY A 197 -11.77 -32.91 -15.78
C GLY A 197 -12.57 -32.41 -16.98
N LYS A 198 -12.47 -31.12 -17.33
CA LYS A 198 -13.26 -30.50 -18.43
C LYS A 198 -12.53 -30.59 -19.78
N ALA A 199 -13.27 -30.39 -20.88
CA ALA A 199 -12.74 -30.34 -22.25
C ALA A 199 -11.95 -31.61 -22.69
N GLY A 200 -12.42 -32.79 -22.28
CA GLY A 200 -11.79 -34.06 -22.65
C GLY A 200 -10.50 -34.40 -21.88
N LYS A 201 -10.11 -33.58 -20.89
CA LYS A 201 -8.99 -33.85 -19.99
C LYS A 201 -9.43 -34.59 -18.72
N LYS A 202 -8.49 -35.26 -18.06
CA LYS A 202 -8.73 -35.99 -16.80
C LYS A 202 -8.65 -35.05 -15.59
N ALA A 203 -9.39 -35.38 -14.53
CA ALA A 203 -9.51 -34.53 -13.34
C ALA A 203 -8.40 -34.82 -12.31
N LEU A 204 -7.59 -33.81 -11.98
CA LEU A 204 -6.54 -33.91 -10.96
C LEU A 204 -7.12 -34.01 -9.54
N ASN A 205 -8.25 -33.37 -9.28
CA ASN A 205 -8.89 -33.35 -7.97
C ASN A 205 -9.49 -34.70 -7.53
N LYS A 206 -9.36 -35.74 -8.37
CA LYS A 206 -9.76 -37.12 -8.05
C LYS A 206 -8.59 -38.02 -7.69
N LEU A 207 -7.36 -37.52 -7.83
CA LEU A 207 -6.13 -38.27 -7.56
C LEU A 207 -5.75 -38.10 -6.09
N LYS A 208 -5.50 -39.21 -5.40
CA LYS A 208 -5.11 -39.19 -3.99
C LYS A 208 -3.79 -38.46 -3.79
N ILE A 209 -2.86 -38.58 -4.74
CA ILE A 209 -1.58 -37.88 -4.64
C ILE A 209 -1.78 -36.35 -4.59
N VAL A 210 -2.76 -35.83 -5.34
CA VAL A 210 -3.10 -34.40 -5.38
C VAL A 210 -3.80 -34.00 -4.08
N ASP A 211 -4.71 -34.83 -3.58
CA ASP A 211 -5.40 -34.58 -2.30
C ASP A 211 -4.42 -34.52 -1.12
N ILE A 212 -3.50 -35.50 -1.04
CA ILE A 212 -2.48 -35.56 0.03
C ILE A 212 -1.53 -34.37 -0.08
N THR A 213 -1.06 -34.04 -1.29
CA THR A 213 -0.11 -32.93 -1.47
C THR A 213 -0.77 -31.59 -1.16
N LEU A 214 -1.95 -31.30 -1.73
CA LEU A 214 -2.65 -30.05 -1.48
C LEU A 214 -3.14 -29.94 -0.02
N GLY A 215 -3.62 -31.02 0.59
CA GLY A 215 -4.05 -31.03 1.99
C GLY A 215 -2.91 -30.66 2.94
N ASN A 216 -1.72 -31.24 2.75
CA ASN A 216 -0.55 -30.96 3.58
C ASN A 216 0.10 -29.60 3.27
N ILE A 217 -0.02 -29.13 2.02
CA ILE A 217 0.53 -27.85 1.61
C ILE A 217 -0.37 -26.68 2.06
N ASN A 218 -1.70 -26.82 1.99
CA ASN A 218 -2.68 -25.78 2.32
C ASN A 218 -3.15 -25.76 3.78
N LEU A 219 -2.63 -26.63 4.66
CA LEU A 219 -2.99 -26.63 6.08
C LEU A 219 -2.58 -25.36 6.86
N PHE A 220 -2.09 -24.30 6.20
CA PHE A 220 -1.77 -23.03 6.86
C PHE A 220 -2.40 -21.77 6.27
N LEU A 221 -3.03 -21.79 5.08
CA LEU A 221 -3.71 -20.59 4.56
C LEU A 221 -4.93 -20.95 3.70
N PHE A 222 -6.09 -20.50 4.17
CA PHE A 222 -7.37 -20.47 3.46
C PHE A 222 -7.25 -19.47 2.27
N PHE A 223 -7.62 -19.91 1.06
CA PHE A 223 -7.84 -19.15 -0.21
C PHE A 223 -6.62 -18.60 -1.01
N PRO A 224 -6.71 -18.49 -2.37
CA PRO A 224 -7.51 -19.21 -3.37
C PRO A 224 -6.61 -19.90 -4.44
N PHE A 225 -6.74 -21.22 -4.58
CA PHE A 225 -6.05 -22.00 -5.63
C PHE A 225 -6.71 -21.94 -7.02
N TYR A 226 -7.84 -21.25 -7.12
CA TYR A 226 -8.71 -21.28 -8.29
C TYR A 226 -8.12 -20.62 -9.56
N SER A 227 -7.09 -19.78 -9.44
CA SER A 227 -6.54 -19.08 -10.61
C SER A 227 -5.52 -19.89 -11.41
N PHE A 228 -4.85 -20.90 -10.85
CA PHE A 228 -3.70 -21.52 -11.54
C PHE A 228 -4.09 -22.68 -12.46
N LEU A 229 -5.08 -23.49 -12.10
CA LEU A 229 -5.54 -24.59 -12.97
C LEU A 229 -6.38 -24.16 -14.17
N PHE A 230 -6.74 -22.87 -14.24
CA PHE A 230 -7.30 -22.23 -15.42
C PHE A 230 -6.24 -21.52 -16.29
N SER A 231 -4.98 -21.48 -15.85
CA SER A 231 -3.93 -20.63 -16.43
C SER A 231 -2.70 -21.41 -16.91
N PHE A 232 -2.85 -22.70 -17.27
CA PHE A 232 -1.91 -23.29 -18.21
C PHE A 232 -2.13 -22.63 -19.57
N PRO A 233 -1.13 -21.92 -20.12
CA PRO A 233 -1.31 -21.18 -21.35
C PRO A 233 -1.52 -22.17 -22.50
N PHE A 234 -2.46 -21.81 -23.38
CA PHE A 234 -2.59 -22.36 -24.72
C PHE A 234 -1.37 -22.02 -25.57
#